data_AF-A0A8H5C9P0-F1
#
_entry.id   AF-A0A8H5C9P0-F1
#
_cell.length_a   1.000
_cell.length_b   1.000
_cell.length_c   1.000
_cell.angle_alpha   90.00
_cell.angle_beta   90.00
_cell.angle_gamma   90.00
#
_symmetry.space_group_name_H-M   'P 1'
#
loop_
_entity.id
_entity.type
_entity.pdbx_description
1 polymer ?
#
loop_
_entity_poly.entity_id
_entity_poly.type
_entity_poly.pdbx_seq_one_letter_code
_entity_poly.pdbx_strand_id
1 'polypeptide(L)'
;MEKNHSRGWVIDGNYERRVGPIIQECATDVIWLDPPFLLYFPRLFMRTVMRIAGLTPQCSDGCEENVQAAFFSTDGIIWWCITNHRPCSKQNSAMMKTWGIGIGSGAQQKMRRLGGWGSELRTWLDSVREMARNA
;
A
#
# COMPACT_ATOMS: atom_id res chain seq x y z
N MET A 1 -17.80 12.59 8.48
CA MET A 1 -16.36 12.47 8.81
C MET A 1 -15.99 13.08 10.18
N GLU A 2 -16.91 13.68 10.94
CA GLU A 2 -16.61 14.38 12.22
C GLU A 2 -16.27 13.49 13.43
N LYS A 3 -16.58 12.18 13.42
CA LYS A 3 -16.44 11.34 14.62
C LYS A 3 -15.01 10.94 15.02
N ASN A 4 -14.00 11.19 14.19
CA ASN A 4 -12.63 10.69 14.41
C ASN A 4 -11.57 11.78 14.62
N HIS A 5 -11.93 13.07 14.63
CA HIS A 5 -10.94 14.16 14.62
C HIS A 5 -9.99 14.14 15.85
N SER A 6 -10.44 13.62 17.00
CA SER A 6 -9.62 13.46 18.21
C SER A 6 -8.76 12.19 18.25
N ARG A 7 -8.98 11.22 17.34
CA ARG A 7 -8.28 9.92 17.31
C ARG A 7 -7.23 9.82 16.21
N GLY A 8 -7.02 10.90 15.46
CA GLY A 8 -6.12 10.91 14.30
C GLY A 8 -6.76 10.36 13.03
N TRP A 9 -5.93 10.17 12.00
CA TRP A 9 -6.35 9.71 10.68
C TRP A 9 -5.42 8.62 10.15
N VAL A 10 -5.98 7.75 9.32
CA VAL A 10 -5.23 6.74 8.54
C VAL A 10 -5.69 6.88 7.10
N ILE A 11 -4.72 6.93 6.19
CA ILE A 11 -4.97 6.94 4.74
C ILE A 11 -4.22 5.74 4.15
N ASP A 12 -4.90 4.95 3.34
CA ASP A 12 -4.31 3.89 2.55
C ASP A 12 -4.34 4.24 1.06
N GLY A 13 -3.27 3.89 0.33
CA GLY A 13 -3.19 4.11 -1.12
C GLY A 13 -2.15 5.14 -1.55
N ASN A 14 -1.95 5.22 -2.87
CA ASN A 14 -0.90 6.03 -3.49
C ASN A 14 -1.46 7.37 -3.98
N TYR A 15 -1.77 8.29 -3.07
CA TYR A 15 -2.37 9.58 -3.41
C TYR A 15 -1.38 10.69 -3.74
N GLU A 16 -0.07 10.43 -3.64
CA GLU A 16 0.97 11.45 -3.86
C GLU A 16 0.81 12.19 -5.19
N ARG A 17 0.40 11.49 -6.27
CA ARG A 17 0.15 12.13 -7.58
C ARG A 17 -1.01 13.13 -7.59
N ARG A 18 -1.98 13.00 -6.68
CA ARG A 18 -3.18 13.84 -6.61
C ARG A 18 -3.08 14.96 -5.58
N VAL A 19 -2.39 14.69 -4.47
CA VAL A 19 -2.33 15.60 -3.31
C VAL A 19 -0.92 16.11 -3.00
N GLY A 20 0.10 15.64 -3.71
CA GLY A 20 1.49 16.00 -3.45
C GLY A 20 2.03 15.44 -2.13
N PRO A 21 3.11 16.03 -1.58
CA PRO A 21 3.77 15.55 -0.36
C PRO A 21 3.02 15.93 0.93
N ILE A 22 1.91 16.67 0.85
CA ILE A 22 1.21 17.22 2.02
C ILE A 22 0.79 16.13 3.01
N ILE A 23 0.33 14.98 2.51
CA ILE A 23 -0.07 13.86 3.36
C ILE A 23 1.14 13.37 4.14
N GLN A 24 2.26 13.20 3.46
CA GLN A 24 3.46 12.68 4.09
C GLN A 24 4.12 13.71 5.01
N GLU A 25 4.03 15.01 4.73
CA GLU A 25 4.49 16.07 5.64
C GLU A 25 3.66 16.09 6.92
N CYS A 26 2.33 15.98 6.83
CA CYS A 26 1.42 15.97 7.97
C CYS A 26 1.37 14.62 8.71
N ALA A 27 1.76 13.51 8.08
CA ALA A 27 1.75 12.19 8.69
C ALA A 27 2.71 12.12 9.88
N THR A 28 2.28 11.47 10.96
CA THR A 28 3.17 11.07 12.07
C THR A 28 4.02 9.88 11.66
N ASP A 29 3.42 8.94 10.94
CA ASP A 29 4.02 7.67 10.53
C ASP A 29 3.65 7.35 9.09
N VAL A 30 4.61 6.85 8.32
CA VAL A 30 4.41 6.40 6.94
C VAL A 30 4.83 4.95 6.84
N ILE A 31 3.88 4.06 6.52
CA ILE A 31 4.16 2.64 6.34
C ILE A 31 4.17 2.32 4.85
N TRP A 32 5.33 1.92 4.34
CA TRP A 32 5.47 1.43 2.98
C TRP A 32 5.46 -0.10 2.96
N LEU A 33 4.41 -0.68 2.37
CA LEU A 33 4.32 -2.11 2.10
C LEU A 33 5.07 -2.45 0.80
N ASP A 34 6.20 -3.15 0.91
CA ASP A 34 7.05 -3.54 -0.22
C ASP A 34 7.22 -5.07 -0.34
N PRO A 35 6.11 -5.83 -0.48
CA PRO A 35 6.20 -7.27 -0.66
C PRO A 35 6.83 -7.62 -2.03
N PRO A 36 7.56 -8.74 -2.13
CA PRO A 36 8.04 -9.25 -3.40
C PRO A 36 6.90 -9.43 -4.41
N PHE A 37 7.14 -9.11 -5.68
CA PHE A 37 6.14 -9.29 -6.74
C PHE A 37 5.53 -10.69 -6.75
N LEU A 38 6.38 -11.71 -6.58
CA LEU A 38 5.99 -13.12 -6.56
C LEU A 38 5.07 -13.48 -5.38
N LEU A 39 5.03 -12.67 -4.32
CA LEU A 39 4.16 -12.89 -3.17
C LEU A 39 2.73 -12.43 -3.44
N TYR A 40 2.56 -11.23 -4.01
CA TYR A 40 1.24 -10.61 -4.13
C TYR A 40 0.63 -10.77 -5.53
N PHE A 41 1.42 -10.93 -6.59
CA PHE A 41 0.90 -11.07 -7.95
C PHE A 41 -0.01 -12.29 -8.12
N PRO A 42 0.34 -13.52 -7.65
CA PRO A 42 -0.56 -14.66 -7.76
C PRO A 42 -1.89 -14.46 -7.03
N ARG A 43 -1.86 -13.74 -5.90
CA ARG A 43 -3.08 -13.42 -5.11
C ARG A 43 -3.96 -12.44 -5.86
N LEU A 44 -3.36 -11.42 -6.46
CA LEU A 44 -4.05 -10.43 -7.28
C LEU A 44 -4.65 -11.08 -8.52
N PHE A 45 -3.89 -11.93 -9.22
CA PHE A 45 -4.36 -12.67 -10.39
C PHE A 45 -5.54 -13.58 -10.03
N MET A 46 -5.40 -14.41 -8.99
CA MET A 46 -6.46 -15.31 -8.55
C MET A 46 -7.72 -14.54 -8.12
N ARG A 47 -7.57 -13.45 -7.36
CA ARG A 47 -8.70 -12.57 -6.99
C ARG A 47 -9.43 -12.04 -8.22
N THR A 48 -8.67 -11.59 -9.22
CA THR A 48 -9.24 -11.02 -10.46
C THR A 48 -10.03 -12.08 -11.23
N VAL A 49 -9.48 -13.29 -11.37
CA VAL A 49 -10.17 -14.41 -12.02
C VAL A 49 -11.43 -14.81 -11.26
N MET A 50 -11.38 -14.91 -9.93
CA MET A 50 -12.55 -15.26 -9.11
C MET A 50 -13.65 -14.20 -9.16
N ARG A 51 -13.31 -12.91 -9.28
CA ARG A 51 -14.30 -11.82 -9.46
C ARG A 51 -14.98 -11.87 -10.82
N ILE A 52 -14.21 -12.10 -11.88
CA ILE A 52 -14.74 -12.26 -13.23
C ILE A 52 -15.65 -13.48 -13.32
N ALA A 53 -15.28 -14.58 -12.64
CA ALA A 53 -16.09 -15.81 -12.59
C ALA A 53 -17.33 -15.71 -11.68
N GLY A 54 -17.55 -14.56 -11.01
CA GLY A 54 -18.67 -14.37 -10.08
C GLY A 54 -18.56 -15.17 -8.78
N LEU A 55 -17.39 -15.74 -8.48
CA LEU A 55 -17.14 -16.55 -7.27
C LEU A 55 -16.84 -15.69 -6.04
N THR A 56 -16.55 -14.41 -6.25
CA THR A 56 -16.26 -13.45 -5.18
C THR A 56 -16.91 -12.10 -5.50
N PRO A 57 -17.31 -11.32 -4.47
CA PRO A 57 -17.90 -10.01 -4.69
C PRO A 57 -16.92 -9.05 -5.35
N GLN A 58 -17.49 -8.13 -6.14
CA GLN A 58 -16.75 -7.04 -6.79
C GLN A 58 -16.17 -6.08 -5.73
N CYS A 59 -15.30 -5.16 -6.18
CA CYS A 59 -14.66 -4.21 -5.27
C CYS A 59 -15.66 -3.27 -4.59
N SER A 60 -16.62 -2.79 -5.38
CA SER A 60 -17.71 -1.91 -5.01
C SER A 60 -18.70 -1.85 -6.18
N ASP A 61 -19.89 -1.35 -5.94
CA ASP A 61 -20.86 -1.07 -7.01
C ASP A 61 -20.23 -0.14 -8.05
N GLY A 62 -20.35 -0.48 -9.34
CA GLY A 62 -19.71 0.26 -10.44
C GLY A 62 -18.22 -0.03 -10.66
N CYS A 63 -17.59 -0.88 -9.84
CA CYS A 63 -16.21 -1.36 -10.04
C CYS A 63 -16.19 -2.84 -10.44
N GLU A 64 -16.93 -3.16 -11.49
CA GLU A 64 -17.01 -4.53 -12.03
C GLU A 64 -15.74 -4.88 -12.81
N GLU A 65 -15.12 -6.00 -12.44
CA GLU A 65 -13.99 -6.56 -13.18
C GLU A 65 -14.53 -7.43 -14.33
N ASN A 66 -14.27 -7.06 -15.58
CA ASN A 66 -14.55 -7.88 -16.75
C ASN A 66 -13.24 -8.30 -17.47
N VAL A 67 -13.29 -9.38 -18.26
CA VAL A 67 -12.10 -9.98 -18.91
C VAL A 67 -11.34 -8.95 -19.76
N GLN A 68 -12.06 -8.16 -20.54
CA GLN A 68 -11.47 -7.17 -21.45
C GLN A 68 -10.74 -6.08 -20.67
N ALA A 69 -11.37 -5.54 -19.62
CA ALA A 69 -10.80 -4.52 -18.77
C ALA A 69 -9.63 -5.06 -17.94
N ALA A 70 -9.70 -6.29 -17.43
CA ALA A 70 -8.68 -6.85 -16.54
C ALA A 70 -7.41 -7.32 -17.27
N PHE A 71 -7.55 -7.91 -18.46
CA PHE A 71 -6.46 -8.57 -19.18
C PHE A 71 -6.04 -7.89 -20.48
N PHE A 72 -6.97 -7.24 -21.18
CA PHE A 72 -6.75 -6.74 -22.54
C PHE A 72 -6.77 -5.20 -22.65
N SER A 73 -6.91 -4.49 -21.53
CA SER A 73 -6.81 -3.04 -21.46
C SER A 73 -5.44 -2.62 -20.90
N THR A 74 -4.91 -1.52 -21.42
CA THR A 74 -3.74 -0.82 -20.85
C THR A 74 -4.02 -0.27 -19.45
N ASP A 75 -5.31 -0.09 -19.10
CA ASP A 75 -5.75 0.35 -17.78
C ASP A 75 -6.13 -0.83 -16.86
N GLY A 76 -5.89 -2.07 -17.30
CA GLY A 76 -6.25 -3.27 -16.55
C GLY A 76 -5.38 -3.50 -15.32
N ILE A 77 -5.97 -4.05 -14.26
CA ILE A 77 -5.28 -4.26 -12.98
C ILE A 77 -4.07 -5.18 -13.09
N ILE A 78 -4.11 -6.18 -13.99
CA ILE A 78 -2.99 -7.10 -14.23
C ILE A 78 -1.83 -6.36 -14.88
N TRP A 79 -2.11 -5.64 -15.98
CA TRP A 79 -1.10 -4.87 -16.69
C TRP A 79 -0.53 -3.75 -15.81
N TRP A 80 -1.38 -3.04 -15.09
CA TRP A 80 -0.98 -2.02 -14.13
C TRP A 80 -0.04 -2.60 -13.07
N CYS A 81 -0.38 -3.77 -12.50
CA CYS A 81 0.44 -4.43 -11.49
C CYS A 81 1.85 -4.76 -12.01
N ILE A 82 1.96 -5.28 -13.23
CA ILE A 82 3.24 -5.63 -13.86
C ILE A 82 4.07 -4.37 -14.12
N THR A 83 3.45 -3.34 -14.70
CA THR A 83 4.14 -2.12 -15.13
C THR A 83 4.49 -1.18 -13.97
N ASN A 84 3.68 -1.14 -12.90
CA ASN A 84 3.86 -0.21 -11.79
C ASN A 84 4.66 -0.76 -10.61
N HIS A 85 4.95 -2.07 -10.55
CA HIS A 85 5.73 -2.65 -9.45
C HIS A 85 7.08 -1.93 -9.25
N ARG A 86 7.89 -1.84 -10.31
CA ARG A 86 9.21 -1.19 -10.24
C ARG A 86 9.14 0.33 -10.08
N PRO A 87 8.31 1.08 -10.84
CA PRO A 87 8.15 2.51 -10.63
C PRO A 87 7.73 2.87 -9.20
N CYS A 88 6.75 2.15 -8.63
CA CYS A 88 6.29 2.36 -7.27
C CYS A 88 7.41 2.10 -6.25
N SER A 89 8.14 1.00 -6.41
CA SER A 89 9.28 0.69 -5.53
C SER A 89 10.39 1.75 -5.65
N LYS A 90 10.69 2.24 -6.85
CA LYS A 90 11.68 3.31 -7.08
C LYS A 90 11.26 4.62 -6.41
N GLN A 91 10.00 5.02 -6.53
CA GLN A 91 9.47 6.24 -5.93
C GLN A 91 9.55 6.17 -4.40
N ASN A 92 9.04 5.10 -3.80
CA ASN A 92 9.12 4.91 -2.35
C ASN A 92 10.56 4.76 -1.85
N SER A 93 11.46 4.15 -2.63
CA SER A 93 12.89 4.09 -2.31
C SER A 93 13.53 5.48 -2.27
N ALA A 94 13.07 6.41 -3.12
CA ALA A 94 13.53 7.80 -3.04
C ALA A 94 13.03 8.47 -1.76
N MET A 95 11.77 8.26 -1.37
CA MET A 95 11.22 8.77 -0.12
C MET A 95 11.93 8.19 1.12
N MET A 96 12.31 6.91 1.10
CA MET A 96 13.08 6.29 2.18
C MET A 96 14.42 6.97 2.44
N LYS A 97 15.07 7.53 1.41
CA LYS A 97 16.32 8.30 1.59
C LYS A 97 16.11 9.57 2.39
N THR A 98 14.90 10.13 2.37
CA THR A 98 14.56 11.36 3.09
C THR A 98 13.94 11.03 4.45
N TRP A 99 12.91 10.20 4.49
CA TRP A 99 12.09 9.97 5.68
C TRP A 99 12.31 8.62 6.35
N GLY A 100 13.21 7.77 5.86
CA GLY A 100 13.44 6.44 6.40
C GLY A 100 13.89 6.44 7.85
N ILE A 101 13.20 5.69 8.71
CA ILE A 101 13.60 5.49 10.11
C ILE A 101 15.01 4.88 10.18
N GLY A 102 15.94 5.58 10.81
CA GLY A 102 17.33 5.15 11.02
C GLY A 102 18.25 5.25 9.80
N ILE A 103 17.73 5.61 8.62
CA ILE A 103 18.51 5.66 7.38
C ILE A 103 18.30 6.94 6.55
N GLY A 104 17.27 7.74 6.87
CA GLY A 104 16.90 8.94 6.12
C GLY A 104 17.75 10.16 6.48
N SER A 105 17.92 11.09 5.54
CA SER A 105 18.64 12.35 5.76
C SER A 105 17.76 13.52 6.21
N GLY A 106 16.44 13.35 6.26
CA GLY A 106 15.49 14.39 6.63
C GLY A 106 15.41 14.63 8.13
N ALA A 107 14.98 15.84 8.51
CA ALA A 107 14.79 16.23 9.92
C ALA A 107 13.76 15.36 10.65
N GLN A 108 12.79 14.81 9.92
CA GLN A 108 11.83 13.85 10.42
C GLN A 108 12.05 12.49 9.74
N GLN A 109 12.37 11.48 10.53
CA GLN A 109 12.44 10.09 10.11
C GLN A 109 11.20 9.34 10.60
N LYS A 110 10.26 9.09 9.71
CA LYS A 110 8.91 8.58 10.03
C LYS A 110 8.42 7.48 9.09
N MET A 111 9.21 7.15 8.08
CA MET A 111 8.87 6.15 7.08
C MET A 111 9.49 4.80 7.43
N ARG A 112 8.65 3.77 7.52
CA ARG A 112 9.06 2.38 7.72
C ARG A 112 8.71 1.56 6.48
N ARG A 113 9.69 0.82 5.98
CA ARG A 113 9.48 -0.20 4.95
C ARG A 113 9.15 -1.53 5.63
N LEU A 114 8.10 -2.19 5.17
CA LEU A 114 7.75 -3.57 5.54
C LEU A 114 7.83 -4.41 4.27
N GLY A 115 8.97 -5.09 4.11
CA GLY A 115 9.29 -5.87 2.91
C GLY A 115 9.38 -7.37 3.15
N GLY A 116 9.83 -8.06 2.11
CA GLY A 116 10.12 -9.50 2.15
C GLY A 116 8.88 -10.38 2.31
N TRP A 117 9.08 -11.57 2.89
CA TRP A 117 8.05 -12.61 2.98
C TRP A 117 7.15 -12.52 4.23
N GLY A 118 7.22 -11.40 4.95
CA GLY A 118 6.32 -11.08 6.06
C GLY A 118 6.88 -11.29 7.47
N SER A 119 8.16 -11.66 7.63
CA SER A 119 8.82 -11.65 8.95
C SER A 119 8.82 -10.24 9.57
N GLU A 120 9.24 -9.23 8.80
CA GLU A 120 9.24 -7.82 9.21
C GLU A 120 7.84 -7.34 9.60
N LEU A 121 6.82 -7.71 8.82
CA LEU A 121 5.42 -7.40 9.12
C LEU A 121 4.98 -8.00 10.46
N ARG A 122 5.31 -9.27 10.72
CA ARG A 122 4.95 -9.94 11.97
C ARG A 122 5.59 -9.26 13.18
N THR A 123 6.90 -9.03 13.12
CA THR A 123 7.64 -8.34 14.18
C THR A 123 7.04 -6.97 14.47
N TRP A 124 6.73 -6.19 13.43
CA TRP A 124 6.12 -4.87 13.58
C TRP A 124 4.71 -4.96 14.18
N LEU A 125 3.86 -5.88 13.70
CA LEU A 125 2.52 -6.07 14.25
C LEU A 125 2.55 -6.47 15.73
N ASP A 126 3.51 -7.32 16.13
CA ASP A 126 3.66 -7.72 17.52
C ASP A 126 4.08 -6.53 18.39
N SER A 127 5.00 -5.68 17.92
CA SER A 127 5.34 -4.44 18.64
C SER A 127 4.16 -3.47 18.77
N VAL A 128 3.33 -3.34 17.72
CA VAL A 128 2.16 -2.45 17.75
C VAL A 128 1.10 -3.00 18.72
N ARG A 129 0.91 -4.32 18.76
CA ARG A 129 0.00 -4.98 19.70
C ARG A 129 0.46 -4.79 21.15
N GLU A 130 1.77 -4.86 21.41
CA GLU A 130 2.33 -4.60 22.73
C GLU A 130 2.13 -3.15 23.15
N MET A 131 2.43 -2.19 22.26
CA MET A 131 2.16 -0.77 22.50
C MET A 131 0.68 -0.51 22.82
N ALA A 132 -0.24 -1.10 22.06
CA ALA A 132 -1.67 -0.94 22.26
C ALA A 132 -2.20 -1.55 23.57
N ARG A 133 -1.50 -2.53 24.15
CA ARG A 133 -1.84 -3.07 25.47
C ARG A 133 -1.34 -2.18 26.61
N ASN A 134 -0.31 -1.39 26.36
CA ASN A 134 0.37 -0.56 27.34
C ASN A 134 -0.07 0.92 27.29
N ALA A 135 -0.98 1.27 26.37
CA ALA A 135 -1.54 2.61 26.16
C ALA A 135 -2.92 2.73 26.83
#